data_AF-C7H3X7-F1
#
_entry.id   AF-C7H3X7-F1
#
_cell.length_a   1.000
_cell.length_b   1.000
_cell.length_c   1.000
_cell.angle_alpha   90.00
_cell.angle_beta   90.00
_cell.angle_gamma   90.00
#
_symmetry.space_group_name_H-M   'P 1'
#
loop_
_entity.id
_entity.type
_entity.pdbx_description
1 polymer ?
#
loop_
_entity_poly.entity_id
_entity_poly.type
_entity_poly.pdbx_seq_one_letter_code
_entity_poly.pdbx_strand_id
1 'polypeptide(L)'
;MKIAILILCHKNPKQINLLLDKLNHQDIDCYIHIDKKADFANKITKRSNIVLLPDEKRVSVEWAQISMVTATINLVEEAHRHGKYDYYWLTSGQDWPLYSADEIVNFFKNHDGENFIQYWDSKNYGNHLQNNLDKRNQIYFPLWMIGRRLWQKVVKRGWVELTGGYNRTWKSFMRKQLQIEFYFGSQW
;
A
#
# COMPACT_ATOMS: atom_id res chain seq x y z
N MET A 1 -12.34 -3.16 20.61
CA MET A 1 -11.98 -2.48 19.36
C MET A 1 -10.54 -2.05 19.47
N LYS A 2 -9.66 -2.73 18.74
CA LYS A 2 -8.22 -2.57 18.81
C LYS A 2 -7.68 -2.44 17.39
N ILE A 3 -6.96 -1.36 17.11
CA ILE A 3 -6.59 -0.96 15.75
C ILE A 3 -5.07 -1.01 15.59
N ALA A 4 -4.59 -1.70 14.55
CA ALA A 4 -3.21 -1.65 14.11
C ALA A 4 -3.10 -0.63 12.97
N ILE A 5 -2.47 0.51 13.22
CA ILE A 5 -2.16 1.49 12.17
C ILE A 5 -0.81 1.13 11.56
N LEU A 6 -0.81 0.82 10.27
CA LEU A 6 0.35 0.40 9.49
C LEU A 6 0.88 1.60 8.71
N ILE A 7 2.03 2.14 9.09
CA ILE A 7 2.55 3.42 8.61
C ILE A 7 3.77 3.21 7.72
N LEU A 8 3.66 3.61 6.45
CA LEU A 8 4.76 3.63 5.48
C LEU A 8 5.46 5.00 5.49
N CYS A 9 6.71 5.05 5.95
CA CYS A 9 7.49 6.26 6.18
C CYS A 9 8.74 6.31 5.28
N HIS A 10 9.03 7.47 4.68
CA HIS A 10 10.24 7.65 3.85
C HIS A 10 11.00 8.96 4.10
N LYS A 11 10.45 9.91 4.88
CA LYS A 11 11.06 11.21 5.21
C LYS A 11 10.37 11.89 6.40
N ASN A 12 10.88 13.04 6.81
CA ASN A 12 10.23 13.98 7.75
C ASN A 12 9.90 13.36 9.13
N PRO A 13 10.89 12.88 9.91
CA PRO A 13 10.65 12.26 11.22
C PRO A 13 9.89 13.15 12.21
N LYS A 14 10.04 14.48 12.12
CA LYS A 14 9.27 15.43 12.96
C LYS A 14 7.76 15.33 12.69
N GLN A 15 7.35 15.32 11.42
CA GLN A 15 5.95 15.13 11.02
C GLN A 15 5.43 13.77 11.49
N ILE A 16 6.25 12.72 11.33
CA ILE A 16 5.89 11.37 11.76
C ILE A 16 5.64 11.34 13.28
N ASN A 17 6.49 11.94 14.09
CA ASN A 17 6.26 12.00 15.54
C ASN A 17 4.98 12.75 15.89
N LEU A 18 4.68 13.86 15.20
CA LEU A 18 3.42 14.59 15.38
C LEU A 18 2.18 13.73 15.03
N LEU A 19 2.26 12.92 13.97
CA LEU A 19 1.23 11.95 13.61
C LEU A 19 1.06 10.88 14.71
N LEU A 20 2.16 10.34 15.22
CA LEU A 20 2.14 9.33 16.30
C LEU A 20 1.58 9.88 17.61
N ASP A 21 1.76 11.17 17.89
CA ASP A 21 1.17 11.84 19.04
C ASP A 21 -0.33 12.04 18.87
N LYS A 22 -0.80 12.38 17.66
CA LYS A 22 -2.23 12.49 17.35
C LYS A 22 -2.97 11.16 17.40
N LEU A 23 -2.29 10.07 17.08
CA LEU A 23 -2.83 8.70 17.13
C LEU A 23 -2.59 8.02 18.49
N ASN A 24 -2.09 8.74 19.50
CA ASN A 24 -1.81 8.16 20.81
C ASN A 24 -3.10 7.82 21.56
N HIS A 25 -3.44 6.53 21.62
CA HIS A 25 -4.61 6.03 22.30
C HIS A 25 -4.38 4.58 22.76
N GLN A 26 -5.02 4.16 23.85
CA GLN A 26 -4.84 2.82 24.45
C GLN A 26 -5.27 1.67 23.52
N ASP A 27 -6.24 1.92 22.65
CA ASP A 27 -6.78 0.96 21.68
C ASP A 27 -6.07 1.00 20.31
N ILE A 28 -5.00 1.80 20.16
CA ILE A 28 -4.29 1.99 18.90
C ILE A 28 -2.81 1.65 19.08
N ASP A 29 -2.30 0.75 18.23
CA ASP A 29 -0.87 0.53 18.06
C ASP A 29 -0.41 0.93 16.66
N CYS A 30 0.71 1.63 16.60
CA CYS A 30 1.32 2.10 15.37
C CYS A 30 2.52 1.23 14.98
N TYR A 31 2.44 0.59 13.83
CA TYR A 31 3.51 -0.19 13.21
C TYR A 31 4.14 0.64 12.10
N ILE A 32 5.45 0.79 12.13
CA ILE A 32 6.13 1.76 11.27
C ILE A 32 7.19 1.06 10.45
N HIS A 33 7.02 1.13 9.14
CA HIS A 33 8.04 0.80 8.17
C HIS A 33 8.74 2.10 7.79
N ILE A 34 10.05 2.15 7.99
CA ILE A 34 10.89 3.23 7.46
C ILE A 34 11.59 2.67 6.23
N ASP A 35 11.42 3.32 5.08
CA ASP A 35 12.07 2.93 3.82
C ASP A 35 13.55 2.65 4.06
N LYS A 36 14.06 1.54 3.51
CA LYS A 36 15.45 1.11 3.71
C LYS A 36 16.48 2.16 3.24
N LYS A 37 16.08 3.03 2.31
CA LYS A 37 16.91 4.14 1.80
C LYS A 37 17.00 5.33 2.76
N ALA A 38 16.18 5.35 3.81
CA ALA A 38 16.14 6.46 4.75
C ALA A 38 16.84 6.13 6.06
N ASP A 39 17.55 7.11 6.63
CA ASP A 39 18.27 6.93 7.90
C ASP A 39 17.75 7.92 8.96
N PHE A 40 16.62 7.58 9.56
CA PHE A 40 16.02 8.36 10.64
C PHE A 40 15.26 7.53 11.68
N ALA A 41 15.45 6.20 11.72
CA ALA A 41 14.75 5.33 12.68
C ALA A 41 15.01 5.75 14.14
N ASN A 42 16.24 6.17 14.44
CA ASN A 42 16.62 6.70 15.74
C ASN A 42 15.95 8.03 16.13
N LYS A 43 15.28 8.71 15.19
CA LYS A 43 14.57 9.98 15.43
C LYS A 43 13.08 9.79 15.72
N ILE A 44 12.57 8.55 15.65
CA ILE A 44 11.17 8.25 15.94
C ILE A 44 10.98 8.07 17.45
N THR A 45 9.92 8.67 17.99
CA THR A 45 9.53 8.54 19.40
C THR A 45 9.31 7.08 19.77
N LYS A 46 9.85 6.67 20.93
CA LYS A 46 9.64 5.32 21.48
C LYS A 46 8.55 5.35 22.54
N ARG A 47 7.54 4.51 22.39
CA ARG A 47 6.41 4.32 23.32
C ARG A 47 5.90 2.89 23.20
N SER A 48 5.18 2.39 24.20
CA SER A 48 4.69 1.00 24.24
C SER A 48 3.80 0.61 23.05
N ASN A 49 3.00 1.53 22.53
CA ASN A 49 2.13 1.33 21.38
C ASN A 49 2.77 1.74 20.04
N ILE A 50 4.10 1.90 19.99
CA ILE A 50 4.84 2.20 18.75
C ILE A 50 5.84 1.09 18.50
N VAL A 51 5.71 0.45 17.34
CA VAL A 51 6.58 -0.64 16.89
C VAL A 51 7.26 -0.23 15.59
N LEU A 52 8.58 -0.04 15.63
CA LEU A 52 9.39 0.08 14.43
C LEU A 52 9.67 -1.31 13.87
N LEU A 53 9.49 -1.50 12.56
CA LEU A 53 9.94 -2.74 11.92
C LEU A 53 11.47 -2.87 12.06
N PRO A 54 11.96 -4.09 12.34
CA PRO A 54 13.39 -4.34 12.41
C PRO A 54 14.04 -4.23 11.01
N ASP A 55 15.36 -4.04 10.94
CA ASP A 55 16.04 -3.65 9.70
C ASP A 55 15.93 -4.70 8.58
N GLU A 56 15.89 -5.98 8.94
CA GLU A 56 15.67 -7.10 8.04
C GLU A 56 14.29 -7.10 7.37
N LYS A 57 13.29 -6.42 7.98
CA LYS A 57 11.94 -6.25 7.41
C LYS A 57 11.75 -4.92 6.70
N ARG A 58 12.73 -4.03 6.72
CA ARG A 58 12.70 -2.78 5.95
C ARG A 58 12.96 -3.08 4.48
N VAL A 59 12.21 -2.39 3.62
CA VAL A 59 12.22 -2.58 2.17
C VAL A 59 12.63 -1.27 1.51
N SER A 60 13.49 -1.33 0.50
CA SER A 60 13.77 -0.19 -0.38
C SER A 60 12.58 -0.05 -1.32
N VAL A 61 11.68 0.89 -1.04
CA VAL A 61 10.43 1.00 -1.79
C VAL A 61 10.64 1.77 -3.08
N GLU A 62 10.36 1.13 -4.20
CA GLU A 62 10.35 1.76 -5.51
C GLU A 62 8.93 2.11 -5.96
N TRP A 63 8.79 3.26 -6.61
CA TRP A 63 7.47 3.75 -7.02
C TRP A 63 6.82 2.84 -8.07
N ALA A 64 5.54 2.52 -7.85
CA ALA A 64 4.72 1.62 -8.67
C ALA A 64 5.27 0.19 -8.79
N GLN A 65 6.20 -0.22 -7.94
CA GLN A 65 6.72 -1.59 -7.89
C GLN A 65 6.10 -2.40 -6.74
N ILE A 66 6.28 -3.72 -6.82
CA ILE A 66 5.80 -4.68 -5.80
C ILE A 66 6.40 -4.44 -4.40
N SER A 67 7.53 -3.74 -4.31
CA SER A 67 8.19 -3.42 -3.04
C SER A 67 7.28 -2.69 -2.03
N MET A 68 6.33 -1.87 -2.49
CA MET A 68 5.36 -1.22 -1.59
C MET A 68 4.40 -2.24 -0.96
N VAL A 69 3.97 -3.23 -1.75
CA VAL A 69 3.15 -4.35 -1.27
C VAL A 69 3.95 -5.20 -0.29
N THR A 70 5.21 -5.51 -0.58
CA THR A 70 6.09 -6.23 0.35
C THR A 70 6.25 -5.49 1.68
N ALA A 71 6.47 -4.17 1.65
CA ALA A 71 6.55 -3.35 2.86
C ALA A 71 5.24 -3.40 3.68
N THR A 72 4.10 -3.34 2.99
CA THR A 72 2.77 -3.44 3.60
C THR A 72 2.54 -4.81 4.23
N ILE A 73 2.92 -5.90 3.56
CA ILE A 73 2.81 -7.26 4.10
C ILE A 73 3.68 -7.40 5.35
N ASN A 74 4.91 -6.88 5.33
CA ASN A 74 5.80 -6.93 6.50
C ASN A 74 5.18 -6.20 7.71
N LEU A 75 4.48 -5.08 7.48
CA LEU A 75 3.73 -4.36 8.52
C LEU A 75 2.56 -5.20 9.08
N VAL A 76 1.76 -5.82 8.19
CA VAL A 76 0.64 -6.70 8.59
C VAL A 76 1.15 -7.88 9.40
N GLU A 77 2.22 -8.55 8.94
CA GLU A 77 2.80 -9.70 9.62
C GLU A 77 3.35 -9.34 11.00
N GLU A 78 4.02 -8.18 11.13
CA GLU A 78 4.52 -7.74 12.44
C GLU A 78 3.37 -7.46 13.40
N ALA A 79 2.35 -6.74 12.94
CA ALA A 79 1.17 -6.46 13.74
C ALA A 79 0.44 -7.74 14.16
N HIS A 80 0.27 -8.68 13.24
CA HIS A 80 -0.36 -9.97 13.53
C HIS A 80 0.40 -10.80 14.57
N ARG A 81 1.74 -10.72 14.62
CA ARG A 81 2.55 -11.45 15.61
C ARG A 81 2.46 -10.87 17.02
N HIS A 82 2.28 -9.55 17.14
CA HIS A 82 2.25 -8.88 18.44
C HIS A 82 0.89 -8.95 19.14
N GLY A 83 -0.19 -9.20 18.41
CA GLY A 83 -1.48 -9.42 19.03
C GLY A 83 -2.63 -9.51 18.04
N LYS A 84 -3.81 -9.76 18.59
CA LYS A 84 -5.06 -9.72 17.83
C LYS A 84 -5.51 -8.26 17.68
N TYR A 85 -5.83 -7.88 16.45
CA TYR A 85 -6.42 -6.59 16.11
C TYR A 85 -7.74 -6.82 15.40
N ASP A 86 -8.68 -5.91 15.65
CA ASP A 86 -9.98 -5.91 15.00
C ASP A 86 -9.87 -5.23 13.61
N TYR A 87 -9.02 -4.21 13.49
CA TYR A 87 -8.76 -3.47 12.25
C TYR A 87 -7.28 -3.28 11.96
N TYR A 88 -6.94 -3.34 10.67
CA TYR A 88 -5.63 -2.95 10.13
C TYR A 88 -5.82 -1.75 9.21
N TRP A 89 -5.25 -0.62 9.58
CA TRP A 89 -5.37 0.64 8.83
C TRP A 89 -4.03 1.04 8.23
N LEU A 90 -3.91 0.90 6.91
CA LEU A 90 -2.74 1.38 6.17
C LEU A 90 -2.79 2.90 6.03
N THR A 91 -1.70 3.59 6.39
CA THR A 91 -1.49 5.03 6.16
C THR A 91 -0.03 5.30 5.75
N SER A 92 0.26 6.48 5.18
CA SER A 92 1.62 6.98 5.00
C SER A 92 2.04 7.87 6.17
N GLY A 93 3.35 8.02 6.39
CA GLY A 93 3.88 8.97 7.37
C GLY A 93 3.69 10.44 7.00
N GLN A 94 3.02 10.75 5.88
CA GLN A 94 2.68 12.11 5.45
C GLN A 94 1.18 12.40 5.51
N ASP A 95 0.36 11.40 5.83
CA ASP A 95 -1.06 11.61 6.07
C ASP A 95 -1.30 12.24 7.45
N TRP A 96 -2.49 12.77 7.64
CA TRP A 96 -2.88 13.45 8.87
C TRP A 96 -4.33 13.15 9.24
N PRO A 97 -4.61 12.70 10.47
CA PRO A 97 -5.98 12.45 10.90
C PRO A 97 -6.73 13.78 11.06
N LEU A 98 -7.95 13.83 10.53
CA LEU A 98 -8.85 14.98 10.70
C LEU A 98 -9.67 14.89 12.00
N TYR A 99 -9.79 13.69 12.56
CA TYR A 99 -10.52 13.38 13.79
C TYR A 99 -9.54 12.95 14.88
N SER A 100 -9.96 13.10 16.14
CA SER A 100 -9.22 12.61 17.30
C SER A 100 -9.14 11.07 17.31
N ALA A 101 -8.18 10.52 18.05
CA ALA A 101 -8.05 9.08 18.21
C ALA A 101 -9.30 8.44 18.84
N ASP A 102 -9.96 9.14 19.77
CA ASP A 102 -11.23 8.69 20.38
C ASP A 102 -12.34 8.58 19.33
N GLU A 103 -12.50 9.60 18.48
CA GLU A 103 -13.49 9.59 17.39
C GLU A 103 -13.22 8.47 16.38
N ILE A 104 -11.95 8.25 16.02
CA ILE A 104 -11.52 7.15 15.14
C ILE A 104 -11.91 5.80 15.76
N VAL A 105 -11.58 5.57 17.03
CA VAL A 105 -11.88 4.31 17.71
C VAL A 105 -13.39 4.09 17.82
N ASN A 106 -14.16 5.15 18.14
CA ASN A 106 -15.61 5.08 18.21
C ASN A 106 -16.25 4.82 16.85
N PHE A 107 -15.70 5.38 15.77
CA PHE A 107 -16.15 5.07 14.41
C PHE A 107 -16.02 3.58 14.13
N PHE A 108 -14.85 2.98 14.34
CA PHE A 108 -14.68 1.55 14.09
C PHE A 108 -15.50 0.67 15.03
N LYS A 109 -15.70 1.07 16.31
CA LYS A 109 -16.62 0.38 17.24
C LYS A 109 -18.05 0.31 16.70
N ASN A 110 -18.53 1.38 16.07
CA ASN A 110 -19.89 1.46 15.54
C ASN A 110 -20.07 0.75 14.18
N HIS A 111 -18.97 0.38 13.54
CA HIS A 111 -18.94 -0.31 12.24
C HIS A 111 -18.28 -1.68 12.34
N ASP A 112 -18.36 -2.34 13.50
CA ASP A 112 -17.68 -3.62 13.73
C ASP A 112 -18.07 -4.68 12.68
N GLY A 113 -17.06 -5.36 12.12
CA GLY A 113 -17.22 -6.33 11.03
C GLY A 113 -17.23 -5.77 9.61
N GLU A 114 -17.22 -4.45 9.41
CA GLU A 114 -17.17 -3.82 8.08
C GLU A 114 -15.72 -3.62 7.57
N ASN A 115 -15.53 -3.51 6.25
CA ASN A 115 -14.23 -3.21 5.65
C ASN A 115 -14.33 -1.95 4.79
N PHE A 116 -13.36 -1.04 4.95
CA PHE A 116 -13.33 0.25 4.26
C PHE A 116 -12.18 0.28 3.25
N ILE A 117 -12.47 -0.06 1.99
CA ILE A 117 -11.49 -0.06 0.90
C ILE A 117 -12.13 0.61 -0.32
N GLN A 118 -11.46 1.63 -0.85
CA GLN A 118 -11.86 2.20 -2.14
C GLN A 118 -11.38 1.28 -3.27
N TYR A 119 -12.31 0.91 -4.14
CA TYR A 119 -12.00 0.15 -5.33
C TYR A 119 -12.89 0.56 -6.50
N TRP A 120 -12.46 0.22 -7.70
CA TRP A 120 -13.15 0.38 -8.96
C TRP A 120 -13.17 -0.96 -9.69
N ASP A 121 -14.27 -1.26 -10.36
CA ASP A 121 -14.35 -2.43 -11.23
C ASP A 121 -13.33 -2.32 -12.37
N SER A 122 -12.61 -3.40 -12.67
CA SER A 122 -11.78 -3.49 -13.87
C SER A 122 -12.61 -3.39 -15.14
N LYS A 123 -13.83 -3.91 -15.09
CA LYS A 123 -14.80 -3.96 -16.17
C LYS A 123 -15.59 -2.65 -16.17
N ASN A 124 -15.29 -1.78 -17.12
CA ASN A 124 -16.25 -0.75 -17.48
C ASN A 124 -17.59 -1.44 -17.80
N TYR A 125 -18.64 -1.08 -17.06
CA TYR A 125 -20.01 -1.57 -17.23
C TYR A 125 -20.39 -1.75 -18.72
N GLY A 126 -20.95 -2.92 -19.05
CA GLY A 126 -21.77 -3.14 -20.25
C GLY A 126 -21.08 -3.61 -21.54
N ASN A 127 -19.82 -3.25 -21.82
CA ASN A 127 -19.25 -3.44 -23.17
C ASN A 127 -17.98 -4.31 -23.27
N HIS A 128 -17.43 -4.83 -22.15
CA HIS A 128 -16.19 -5.65 -22.15
C HIS A 128 -15.00 -5.04 -22.94
N LEU A 129 -14.91 -3.72 -23.02
CA LEU A 129 -13.82 -3.04 -23.71
C LEU A 129 -12.56 -3.10 -22.85
N GLN A 130 -11.52 -3.77 -23.34
CA GLN A 130 -10.21 -3.84 -22.68
C GLN A 130 -9.67 -2.44 -22.42
N ASN A 131 -9.16 -2.21 -21.21
CA ASN A 131 -8.58 -0.93 -20.82
C ASN A 131 -7.10 -1.07 -20.36
N ASN A 132 -6.49 0.08 -20.02
CA ASN A 132 -5.11 0.15 -19.56
C ASN A 132 -4.84 -0.65 -18.29
N LEU A 133 -5.86 -0.87 -17.47
CA LEU A 133 -5.77 -1.59 -16.20
C LEU A 133 -5.80 -3.10 -16.43
N ASP A 134 -6.66 -3.57 -17.33
CA ASP A 134 -6.67 -4.98 -17.79
C ASP A 134 -5.32 -5.39 -18.37
N LYS A 135 -4.68 -4.48 -19.13
CA LYS A 135 -3.35 -4.70 -19.70
C LYS A 135 -2.32 -5.08 -18.63
N ARG A 136 -2.42 -4.50 -17.43
CA ARG A 136 -1.50 -4.81 -16.30
C ARG A 136 -1.62 -6.26 -15.83
N ASN A 137 -2.80 -6.84 -15.91
CA ASN A 137 -3.07 -8.23 -15.50
C ASN A 137 -2.83 -9.22 -16.65
N GLN A 138 -2.96 -8.75 -17.90
CA GLN A 138 -2.82 -9.58 -19.08
C GLN A 138 -1.36 -9.90 -19.44
N ILE A 139 -0.41 -9.01 -19.16
CA ILE A 139 1.01 -9.22 -19.53
C ILE A 139 1.94 -9.16 -18.32
N TYR A 140 3.15 -9.68 -18.47
CA TYR A 140 4.19 -9.54 -17.46
C TYR A 140 4.96 -8.25 -17.68
N PHE A 141 5.19 -7.50 -16.61
CA PHE A 141 6.06 -6.31 -16.61
C PHE A 141 7.30 -6.59 -15.76
N PRO A 142 8.46 -6.85 -16.37
CA PRO A 142 9.72 -6.94 -15.65
C PRO A 142 9.98 -5.70 -14.77
N LEU A 143 10.38 -5.90 -13.51
CA LEU A 143 10.54 -4.82 -12.54
C LEU A 143 11.52 -3.73 -12.99
N TRP A 144 12.59 -4.07 -13.71
CA TRP A 144 13.56 -3.10 -14.23
C TRP A 144 12.93 -2.04 -15.14
N MET A 145 11.81 -2.36 -15.80
CA MET A 145 11.10 -1.45 -16.69
C MET A 145 10.08 -0.56 -15.96
N ILE A 146 9.78 -0.84 -14.69
CA ILE A 146 8.82 -0.10 -13.88
C ILE A 146 9.56 0.92 -13.04
N GLY A 147 9.23 2.20 -13.22
CA GLY A 147 9.76 3.27 -12.37
C GLY A 147 9.56 4.65 -12.96
N ARG A 148 10.22 5.65 -12.36
CA ARG A 148 10.03 7.07 -12.68
C ARG A 148 10.99 7.60 -13.76
N ARG A 149 12.06 6.87 -14.08
CA ARG A 149 13.08 7.34 -15.04
C ARG A 149 12.48 7.44 -16.45
N LEU A 150 12.93 8.41 -17.25
CA LEU A 150 12.38 8.66 -18.58
C LEU A 150 12.47 7.41 -19.48
N TRP A 151 13.62 6.75 -19.49
CA TRP A 151 13.81 5.53 -20.29
C TRP A 151 12.87 4.40 -19.84
N GLN A 152 12.56 4.26 -18.54
CA GLN A 152 11.61 3.26 -18.04
C GLN A 152 10.21 3.52 -18.59
N LYS A 153 9.78 4.80 -18.61
CA LYS A 153 8.50 5.20 -19.19
C LYS A 153 8.43 4.88 -20.69
N VAL A 154 9.50 5.18 -21.42
CA VAL A 154 9.60 4.90 -22.87
C VAL A 154 9.58 3.38 -23.14
N VAL A 155 10.42 2.60 -22.44
CA VAL A 155 10.46 1.14 -22.58
C VAL A 155 9.14 0.50 -22.21
N LYS A 156 8.50 0.93 -21.11
CA LYS A 156 7.17 0.45 -20.72
C LYS A 156 6.14 0.74 -21.80
N ARG A 157 6.15 1.94 -22.39
CA ARG A 157 5.25 2.31 -23.48
C ARG A 157 5.50 1.44 -24.72
N GLY A 158 6.76 1.26 -25.10
CA GLY A 158 7.14 0.36 -26.20
C GLY A 158 6.70 -1.09 -25.96
N TRP A 159 6.83 -1.59 -24.73
CA TRP A 159 6.37 -2.92 -24.34
C TRP A 159 4.84 -3.08 -24.46
N VAL A 160 4.09 -2.06 -24.07
CA VAL A 160 2.62 -2.06 -24.25
C VAL A 160 2.27 -2.13 -25.73
N GLU A 161 2.91 -1.32 -26.59
CA GLU A 161 2.64 -1.34 -28.04
C GLU A 161 3.07 -2.66 -28.68
N LEU A 162 4.26 -3.18 -28.33
CA LEU A 162 4.75 -4.49 -28.77
C LEU A 162 3.80 -5.63 -28.38
N THR A 163 3.03 -5.49 -27.30
CA THR A 163 2.08 -6.53 -26.87
C THR A 163 0.65 -6.28 -27.38
N GLY A 164 0.44 -5.33 -28.30
CA GLY A 164 -0.85 -5.04 -28.94
C GLY A 164 -1.54 -3.74 -28.53
N GLY A 165 -0.83 -2.85 -27.83
CA GLY A 165 -1.38 -1.59 -27.34
C GLY A 165 -2.27 -1.77 -26.11
N TYR A 166 -3.01 -0.73 -25.72
CA TYR A 166 -3.90 -0.80 -24.56
C TYR A 166 -5.28 -1.43 -24.85
N ASN A 167 -5.72 -1.40 -26.11
CA ASN A 167 -7.04 -1.89 -26.50
C ASN A 167 -7.04 -3.39 -26.84
N ARG A 168 -5.86 -4.02 -26.89
CA ARG A 168 -5.70 -5.43 -27.24
C ARG A 168 -4.43 -6.03 -26.63
N THR A 169 -4.48 -7.31 -26.29
CA THR A 169 -3.28 -8.12 -25.99
C THR A 169 -3.17 -9.32 -26.93
N TRP A 170 -1.98 -9.55 -27.51
CA TRP A 170 -1.75 -10.72 -28.35
C TRP A 170 -1.66 -11.99 -27.48
N LYS A 171 -2.22 -13.11 -27.98
CA LYS A 171 -2.33 -14.36 -27.22
C LYS A 171 -0.98 -14.90 -26.71
N SER A 172 0.10 -14.71 -27.47
CA SER A 172 1.46 -15.15 -27.07
C SER A 172 2.04 -14.40 -25.86
N PHE A 173 1.57 -13.18 -25.60
CA PHE A 173 2.00 -12.36 -24.46
C PHE A 173 1.03 -12.45 -23.27
N MET A 174 -0.12 -13.09 -23.47
CA MET A 174 -1.15 -13.19 -22.45
C MET A 174 -0.74 -14.19 -21.38
N ARG A 175 -0.68 -13.73 -20.13
CA ARG A 175 -0.47 -14.58 -18.95
C ARG A 175 -1.72 -15.41 -18.70
N LYS A 176 -1.55 -16.55 -18.02
CA LYS A 176 -2.66 -17.32 -17.47
C LYS A 176 -3.52 -16.39 -16.60
N GLN A 177 -4.74 -16.12 -17.05
CA GLN A 177 -5.69 -15.31 -16.30
C GLN A 177 -6.29 -16.15 -15.19
N LEU A 178 -6.34 -15.59 -13.98
CA LEU A 178 -7.06 -16.18 -12.87
C LEU A 178 -8.56 -16.00 -13.12
N GLN A 179 -9.37 -17.02 -12.78
CA GLN A 179 -10.83 -16.97 -12.90
C GLN A 179 -11.42 -16.22 -11.69
N ILE A 180 -10.94 -14.99 -11.47
CA ILE A 180 -11.37 -14.10 -10.39
C ILE A 180 -11.71 -12.73 -10.97
N GLU A 181 -12.63 -12.05 -10.29
CA GLU A 181 -12.92 -10.66 -10.61
C GLU A 181 -11.81 -9.76 -10.05
N PHE A 182 -11.30 -8.87 -10.89
CA PHE A 182 -10.26 -7.93 -10.49
C PHE A 182 -10.90 -6.58 -10.21
N TYR A 183 -10.51 -6.01 -9.08
CA TYR A 183 -10.80 -4.63 -8.75
C TYR A 183 -9.50 -3.86 -8.68
N PHE A 184 -9.56 -2.58 -9.04
CA PHE A 184 -8.44 -1.67 -8.92
C PHE A 184 -8.67 -0.72 -7.77
N GLY A 185 -7.64 -0.42 -7.01
CA GLY A 185 -7.65 0.60 -5.97
C GLY A 185 -6.40 1.45 -6.08
N SER A 186 -6.45 2.66 -5.54
CA SER A 186 -5.26 3.49 -5.45
C SER A 186 -4.43 3.02 -4.27
N GLN A 187 -3.15 2.76 -4.53
CA GLN A 187 -2.12 2.73 -3.51
C GLN A 187 -1.25 3.97 -3.77
N TRP A 188 -1.10 4.85 -2.77
CA TRP A 188 -0.56 6.21 -2.91
C TRP A 188 0.70 6.33 -3.79
#